data_AF-A0A117M2B9-F1
#
_entry.id   AF-A0A117M2B9-F1
#
_cell.length_a   1.000
_cell.length_b   1.000
_cell.length_c   1.000
_cell.angle_alpha   90.00
_cell.angle_beta   90.00
_cell.angle_gamma   90.00
#
_symmetry.space_group_name_H-M   'P 1'
#
loop_
_entity.id
_entity.type
_entity.pdbx_description
1 polymer ?
#
loop_
_entity_poly.entity_id
_entity_poly.type
_entity_poly.pdbx_seq_one_letter_code
_entity_poly.pdbx_strand_id
1 'polypeptide(L)'
;MSSVPVIGIAGIGTYIPDSYMTPDQIAEATGIPRDVIELKFGVKRRLLPGPEDTTSSMGIRAAKKALENSGTHPKDVDLIIWNGAQHKDYPCWLAGLKVADEIGATNAWSFD
;
A
#
# COMPACT_ATOMS: atom_id res chain seq x y z
N MET A 1 8.36 31.72 23.11
CA MET A 1 7.51 31.36 21.96
C MET A 1 7.87 29.94 21.58
N SER A 2 6.94 28.99 21.72
CA SER A 2 7.17 27.62 21.26
C SER A 2 7.23 27.64 19.74
N SER A 3 8.38 27.27 19.16
CA SER A 3 8.49 27.08 17.72
C SER A 3 7.58 25.93 17.31
N VAL A 4 6.69 26.15 16.34
CA VAL A 4 5.86 25.08 15.79
C VAL A 4 6.78 23.95 15.31
N PRO A 5 6.56 22.70 15.73
CA PRO A 5 7.40 21.59 15.27
C PRO A 5 7.31 21.47 13.75
N VAL A 6 8.44 21.15 13.12
CA VAL A 6 8.49 20.89 11.68
C VAL A 6 7.79 19.55 11.42
N ILE A 7 6.77 19.56 10.57
CA ILE A 7 6.00 18.37 10.19
C ILE A 7 6.34 18.03 8.74
N GLY A 8 6.59 16.76 8.48
CA GLY A 8 6.93 16.27 7.14
C GLY A 8 6.94 14.75 7.05
N ILE A 9 7.30 14.27 5.86
CA ILE A 9 7.44 12.84 5.58
C ILE A 9 8.85 12.42 6.02
N ALA A 10 8.92 11.59 7.07
CA ALA A 10 10.20 11.07 7.55
C ALA A 10 10.72 9.88 6.72
N GLY A 11 9.83 9.15 6.04
CA GLY A 11 10.19 8.05 5.15
C GLY A 11 9.02 7.56 4.31
N ILE A 12 9.32 6.87 3.23
CA ILE A 12 8.35 6.28 2.31
C ILE A 12 8.72 4.83 2.02
N GLY A 13 7.70 3.98 1.92
CA GLY A 13 7.85 2.58 1.55
C GLY A 13 6.77 2.16 0.58
N THR A 14 7.17 1.39 -0.44
CA THR A 14 6.24 0.85 -1.43
C THR A 14 6.42 -0.65 -1.58
N TYR A 15 5.30 -1.34 -1.73
CA TYR A 15 5.26 -2.71 -2.19
C TYR A 15 4.47 -2.76 -3.50
N ILE A 16 5.05 -3.42 -4.50
CA ILE A 16 4.50 -3.56 -5.83
C ILE A 16 4.60 -5.06 -6.16
N PRO A 17 3.49 -5.76 -6.44
CA PRO A 17 3.54 -7.15 -6.90
C PRO A 17 4.39 -7.30 -8.16
N ASP A 18 5.08 -8.44 -8.29
CA ASP A 18 5.97 -8.68 -9.44
C ASP A 18 5.20 -9.08 -10.70
N SER A 19 4.03 -9.69 -10.54
CA SER A 19 3.18 -10.13 -11.64
C SER A 19 2.41 -8.97 -12.25
N TYR A 20 2.29 -8.95 -13.57
CA TYR A 20 1.56 -7.91 -14.30
C TYR A 20 1.00 -8.43 -15.63
N MET A 21 0.03 -7.68 -16.16
CA MET A 21 -0.43 -7.80 -17.55
C MET A 21 0.17 -6.70 -18.41
N THR A 22 0.56 -7.06 -19.63
CA THR A 22 0.94 -6.14 -20.70
C THR A 22 -0.29 -5.49 -21.34
N PRO A 23 -0.14 -4.40 -22.11
CA PRO A 23 -1.25 -3.81 -22.87
C PRO A 23 -1.89 -4.81 -23.82
N ASP A 24 -1.10 -5.69 -24.44
CA ASP A 24 -1.57 -6.77 -25.32
C ASP A 24 -2.49 -7.75 -24.59
N GLN A 25 -2.06 -8.23 -23.42
CA GLN A 25 -2.87 -9.14 -22.61
C GLN A 25 -4.16 -8.48 -22.11
N ILE A 26 -4.12 -7.18 -21.79
CA ILE A 26 -5.32 -6.42 -21.39
C ILE A 26 -6.26 -6.27 -22.59
N ALA A 27 -5.73 -6.00 -23.78
CA ALA A 27 -6.51 -5.89 -25.01
C ALA A 27 -7.23 -7.21 -25.32
N GLU A 28 -6.51 -8.33 -25.24
CA GLU A 28 -7.06 -9.67 -25.43
C GLU A 28 -8.18 -9.97 -24.42
N ALA A 29 -7.98 -9.65 -23.14
CA ALA A 29 -8.95 -9.94 -22.08
C ALA A 29 -10.21 -9.05 -22.11
N THR A 30 -10.16 -7.88 -22.74
CA THR A 30 -11.24 -6.86 -22.68
C THR A 30 -11.88 -6.54 -24.03
N GLY A 31 -11.22 -6.86 -25.14
CA GLY A 31 -11.60 -6.45 -26.49
C GLY A 31 -11.32 -4.97 -26.80
N ILE A 32 -10.72 -4.22 -25.87
CA ILE A 32 -10.31 -2.83 -26.12
C ILE A 32 -9.02 -2.83 -26.96
N PRO A 33 -8.93 -2.02 -28.03
CA PRO A 33 -7.71 -1.92 -28.82
C PRO A 33 -6.46 -1.57 -27.99
N ARG A 34 -5.34 -2.22 -28.30
CA ARG A 34 -4.04 -2.05 -27.60
C ARG A 34 -3.59 -0.59 -27.58
N ASP A 35 -3.74 0.13 -28.69
CA ASP A 35 -3.36 1.54 -28.83
C ASP A 35 -4.20 2.45 -27.93
N VAL A 36 -5.48 2.13 -27.72
CA VAL A 36 -6.33 2.84 -26.75
C VAL A 36 -5.83 2.60 -25.32
N ILE A 37 -5.52 1.34 -24.96
CA ILE A 37 -5.00 1.01 -23.63
C ILE A 37 -3.66 1.71 -23.36
N GLU A 38 -2.71 1.62 -24.29
CA GLU A 38 -1.36 2.17 -24.08
C GLU A 38 -1.33 3.70 -24.22
N LEU A 39 -1.93 4.27 -25.27
CA LEU A 39 -1.77 5.68 -25.61
C LEU A 39 -2.85 6.58 -25.02
N LYS A 40 -4.09 6.10 -24.90
CA LYS A 40 -5.20 6.91 -24.37
C LYS A 40 -5.33 6.76 -22.87
N PHE A 41 -5.27 5.53 -22.34
CA PHE A 41 -5.30 5.32 -20.89
C PHE A 41 -3.92 5.46 -20.23
N GLY A 42 -2.83 5.40 -21.02
CA GLY A 42 -1.47 5.50 -20.48
C GLY A 42 -1.01 4.24 -19.76
N VAL A 43 -1.70 3.12 -19.92
CA VAL A 43 -1.41 1.88 -19.18
C VAL A 43 -0.29 1.13 -19.88
N LYS A 44 0.91 1.18 -19.30
CA LYS A 44 2.08 0.39 -19.76
C LYS A 44 2.09 -1.03 -19.21
N ARG A 45 1.54 -1.21 -18.00
CA ARG A 45 1.38 -2.50 -17.33
C ARG A 45 0.30 -2.37 -16.26
N ARG A 46 -0.44 -3.45 -16.02
CA ARG A 46 -1.39 -3.57 -14.91
C ARG A 46 -0.91 -4.64 -13.94
N LEU A 47 -0.69 -4.29 -12.68
CA LEU A 47 -0.22 -5.24 -11.67
C LEU A 47 -1.30 -6.29 -11.38
N LEU A 48 -0.86 -7.52 -11.13
CA LEU A 48 -1.69 -8.65 -10.75
C LEU A 48 -1.25 -9.15 -9.37
N PRO A 49 -1.95 -8.77 -8.28
CA PRO A 49 -1.65 -9.30 -6.96
C PRO A 49 -1.90 -10.82 -6.92
N GLY A 50 -0.96 -11.55 -6.31
CA GLY A 50 -1.11 -12.98 -6.05
C GLY A 50 -1.96 -13.29 -4.81
N PRO A 51 -2.14 -14.58 -4.47
CA PRO A 51 -2.90 -15.00 -3.28
C PRO A 51 -2.37 -14.39 -1.97
N GLU A 52 -1.06 -14.15 -1.90
CA GLU A 52 -0.38 -13.57 -0.72
C GLU A 52 -0.37 -12.03 -0.72
N ASP A 53 -0.94 -11.40 -1.75
CA ASP A 53 -0.97 -9.94 -1.93
C ASP A 53 -2.35 -9.38 -1.56
N THR A 54 -2.88 -9.80 -0.40
CA THR A 54 -4.04 -9.11 0.19
C THR A 54 -3.68 -7.63 0.42
N THR A 55 -4.69 -6.77 0.46
CA THR A 55 -4.43 -5.34 0.65
C THR A 55 -3.62 -5.09 1.93
N SER A 56 -3.94 -5.76 3.05
CA SER A 56 -3.18 -5.63 4.29
C SER A 56 -1.75 -6.12 4.13
N SER A 57 -1.53 -7.27 3.48
CA SER A 57 -0.19 -7.83 3.24
C SER A 57 0.70 -6.85 2.48
N MET A 58 0.17 -6.26 1.40
CA MET A 58 0.88 -5.23 0.65
C MET A 58 1.19 -4.00 1.50
N GLY A 59 0.22 -3.54 2.30
CA GLY A 59 0.39 -2.41 3.23
C GLY A 59 1.44 -2.68 4.32
N ILE A 60 1.47 -3.88 4.90
CA ILE A 60 2.47 -4.29 5.91
C ILE A 60 3.87 -4.25 5.30
N ARG A 61 4.05 -4.82 4.10
CA ARG A 61 5.35 -4.83 3.41
C ARG A 61 5.80 -3.41 3.06
N ALA A 62 4.88 -2.53 2.67
CA ALA A 62 5.16 -1.12 2.42
C ALA A 62 5.51 -0.37 3.72
N ALA A 63 4.78 -0.59 4.80
CA ALA A 63 5.01 0.04 6.11
C ALA A 63 6.36 -0.35 6.70
N LYS A 64 6.77 -1.63 6.62
CA LYS A 64 8.10 -2.09 7.06
C LYS A 64 9.22 -1.34 6.34
N LYS A 65 9.09 -1.15 5.03
CA LYS A 65 10.06 -0.36 4.24
C LYS A 65 10.04 1.13 4.59
N ALA A 66 8.87 1.69 4.92
CA ALA A 66 8.77 3.10 5.32
C ALA A 66 9.48 3.36 6.66
N LEU A 67 9.30 2.47 7.64
CA LEU A 67 9.98 2.52 8.93
C LEU A 67 11.50 2.34 8.79
N GLU A 68 11.93 1.40 7.94
CA GLU A 68 13.34 1.24 7.61
C GLU A 68 13.92 2.51 6.96
N ASN A 69 13.20 3.10 6.00
CA ASN A 69 13.63 4.31 5.30
C ASN A 69 13.71 5.53 6.21
N SER A 70 12.81 5.68 7.18
CA SER A 70 12.83 6.78 8.15
C SER A 70 13.77 6.52 9.34
N GLY A 71 14.20 5.28 9.57
CA GLY A 71 14.90 4.86 10.78
C GLY A 71 14.02 4.93 12.03
N THR A 72 12.70 5.02 11.89
CA THR A 72 11.75 5.09 13.00
C THR A 72 11.57 3.70 13.61
N HIS A 73 11.77 3.59 14.93
CA HIS A 73 11.47 2.35 15.61
C HIS A 73 9.95 2.14 15.67
N PRO A 74 9.41 0.93 15.44
CA PRO A 74 7.96 0.72 15.38
C PRO A 74 7.20 1.20 16.62
N LYS A 75 7.81 1.08 17.82
CA LYS A 75 7.22 1.52 19.09
C LYS A 75 7.13 3.04 19.27
N ASP A 76 7.78 3.81 18.39
CA ASP A 76 7.70 5.28 18.36
C ASP A 76 6.54 5.77 17.48
N VAL A 77 5.79 4.85 16.85
CA VAL A 77 4.59 5.19 16.08
C VAL A 77 3.41 5.30 17.04
N ASP A 78 2.80 6.48 17.11
CA ASP A 78 1.64 6.75 17.96
C ASP A 78 0.29 6.51 17.26
N LEU A 79 0.28 6.56 15.92
CA LEU A 79 -0.94 6.46 15.13
C LEU A 79 -0.69 5.81 13.77
N ILE A 80 -1.53 4.84 13.43
CA ILE A 80 -1.62 4.22 12.11
C ILE A 80 -2.97 4.57 11.48
N ILE A 81 -2.91 5.16 10.28
CA ILE A 81 -4.09 5.47 9.48
C ILE A 81 -4.05 4.57 8.25
N TRP A 82 -5.03 3.69 8.14
CA TRP A 82 -5.20 2.88 6.94
C TRP A 82 -6.09 3.63 5.94
N ASN A 83 -5.73 3.58 4.66
CA ASN A 83 -6.61 4.03 3.59
C ASN A 83 -6.49 3.05 2.43
N GLY A 84 -7.52 2.24 2.22
CA GLY A 84 -7.53 1.18 1.22
C GLY A 84 -8.90 0.55 1.04
N ALA A 85 -8.99 -0.44 0.15
CA ALA A 85 -10.25 -1.13 -0.13
C ALA A 85 -10.83 -1.77 1.14
N GLN A 86 -12.16 -1.83 1.24
CA GLN A 86 -12.85 -2.47 2.37
C GLN A 86 -12.91 -4.01 2.26
N HIS A 87 -12.56 -4.55 1.10
CA HIS A 87 -12.31 -5.97 0.90
C HIS A 87 -10.80 -6.23 1.05
N LYS A 88 -10.40 -6.54 2.29
CA LYS A 88 -9.00 -6.79 2.67
C LYS A 88 -8.78 -8.31 2.72
N ASP A 89 -8.35 -8.82 3.87
CA ASP A 89 -8.32 -10.24 4.22
C ASP A 89 -9.72 -10.70 4.64
N TYR A 90 -10.47 -9.82 5.30
CA TYR A 90 -11.87 -10.00 5.65
C TYR A 90 -12.69 -8.77 5.21
N PRO A 91 -13.98 -8.94 4.86
CA PRO A 91 -14.85 -7.81 4.55
C PRO A 91 -15.02 -6.86 5.74
N CYS A 92 -14.86 -5.56 5.52
CA CYS A 92 -15.16 -4.48 6.47
C CYS A 92 -14.45 -4.57 7.84
N TRP A 93 -13.26 -5.18 7.89
CA TRP A 93 -12.43 -5.20 9.08
C TRP A 93 -11.39 -4.07 9.10
N LEU A 94 -10.78 -3.80 10.26
CA LEU A 94 -9.74 -2.78 10.43
C LEU A 94 -8.35 -3.33 10.07
N ALA A 95 -7.87 -3.01 8.86
CA ALA A 95 -6.55 -3.43 8.42
C ALA A 95 -5.42 -2.72 9.18
N GLY A 96 -5.64 -1.47 9.63
CA GLY A 96 -4.64 -0.73 10.37
C GLY A 96 -4.19 -1.42 11.67
N LEU A 97 -5.11 -2.09 12.38
CA LEU A 97 -4.78 -2.86 13.59
C LEU A 97 -3.90 -4.07 13.29
N LYS A 98 -4.18 -4.79 12.19
CA LYS A 98 -3.29 -5.88 11.73
C LYS A 98 -1.92 -5.33 11.34
N VAL A 99 -1.87 -4.18 10.66
CA VAL A 99 -0.58 -3.54 10.34
C VAL A 99 0.19 -3.20 11.59
N ALA A 100 -0.45 -2.62 12.61
CA ALA A 100 0.17 -2.28 13.89
C ALA A 100 0.84 -3.50 14.55
N ASP A 101 0.10 -4.61 14.62
CA ASP A 101 0.59 -5.88 15.17
C ASP A 101 1.79 -6.43 14.37
N GLU A 102 1.64 -6.53 13.04
CA GLU A 102 2.61 -7.16 12.14
C GLU A 102 3.93 -6.38 11.97
N ILE A 103 3.91 -5.06 12.20
CA ILE A 103 5.13 -4.22 12.19
C ILE A 103 5.69 -3.99 13.59
N GLY A 104 5.01 -4.42 14.65
CA GLY A 104 5.43 -4.25 16.05
C GLY A 104 5.18 -2.85 16.63
N ALA A 105 4.26 -2.07 16.03
CA ALA A 105 3.85 -0.75 16.51
C ALA A 105 2.79 -0.87 17.62
N THR A 106 3.13 -1.58 18.70
CA THR A 106 2.19 -1.94 19.78
C THR A 106 1.69 -0.77 20.61
N ASN A 107 2.31 0.40 20.48
CA ASN A 107 1.89 1.64 21.15
C ASN A 107 0.92 2.47 20.29
N ALA A 108 0.78 2.14 19.01
CA ALA A 108 -0.01 2.94 18.08
C ALA A 108 -1.51 2.74 18.29
N TRP A 109 -2.27 3.83 18.23
CA TRP A 109 -3.70 3.74 17.93
C TRP A 109 -3.93 3.54 16.43
N SER A 110 -5.11 3.07 16.02
CA SER A 110 -5.38 2.81 14.61
C SER A 110 -6.84 2.99 14.20
N PHE A 111 -7.04 3.46 12.96
CA PHE A 111 -8.33 3.45 12.25
C PHE A 111 -8.13 3.33 10.72
N ASP A 112 -9.23 3.05 10.01
CA ASP A 112 -9.32 2.85 8.56
C ASP A 112 -10.24 3.88 7.89
#